data_AF-S7VH19-F1
#
_entry.id   AF-S7VH19-F1
#
_cell.length_a   1.000
_cell.length_b   1.000
_cell.length_c   1.000
_cell.angle_alpha   90.00
_cell.angle_beta   90.00
_cell.angle_gamma   90.00
#
_symmetry.space_group_name_H-M   'P 1'
#
loop_
_entity.id
_entity.type
_entity.pdbx_description
1 polymer ?
#
loop_
_entity_poly.entity_id
_entity_poly.type
_entity_poly.pdbx_seq_one_letter_code
_entity_poly.pdbx_strand_id
1 'polypeptide(L)' 'MSGDVADMFDSFDFVYAHVKNLKKKLNEQNYGGYLKTIYGTGYKWETA' A
#
# COMPACT_ATOMS: atom_id res chain seq x y z
N MET A 1 -1.82 25.92 3.66
CA MET A 1 -2.41 24.58 3.88
C MET A 1 -2.28 23.65 2.66
N SER A 2 -1.99 24.15 1.45
CA SER A 2 -1.74 23.30 0.27
C SER A 2 -0.30 22.76 0.18
N GLY A 3 0.66 23.34 0.90
CA GLY A 3 2.07 22.91 0.93
C GLY A 3 2.31 21.62 1.70
N ASP A 4 1.76 21.48 2.90
CA ASP A 4 1.93 20.26 3.73
C ASP A 4 1.39 18.99 3.06
N VAL A 5 0.35 19.14 2.23
CA VAL A 5 -0.22 18.03 1.45
C VAL A 5 0.70 17.67 0.27
N ALA A 6 1.34 18.67 -0.36
CA ALA A 6 2.30 18.45 -1.45
C ALA A 6 3.58 17.75 -0.96
N ASP A 7 4.11 18.14 0.21
CA ASP A 7 5.26 17.47 0.83
C ASP A 7 4.93 16.03 1.24
N MET A 8 3.68 15.77 1.65
CA MET A 8 3.18 14.42 1.93
C MET A 8 3.00 13.58 0.64
N PHE A 9 2.76 14.21 -0.51
CA PHE A 9 2.71 13.54 -1.81
C PHE A 9 4.10 13.19 -2.35
N ASP A 10 5.14 13.97 -2.01
CA ASP A 10 6.52 13.68 -2.40
C ASP A 10 7.13 12.50 -1.63
N SER A 11 6.58 12.14 -0.46
CA SER A 11 6.96 10.94 0.28
C SER A 11 5.99 9.77 0.04
N PHE A 12 6.51 8.72 -0.59
CA PHE A 12 5.78 7.46 -0.74
C PHE A 12 5.56 6.69 0.58
N ASP A 13 6.13 7.15 1.70
CA ASP A 13 6.02 6.49 3.02
C ASP A 13 4.56 6.28 3.44
N PHE A 14 3.68 7.22 3.09
CA PHE A 14 2.24 7.11 3.33
C PHE A 14 1.65 5.90 2.60
N VAL A 15 1.99 5.73 1.32
CA VAL A 15 1.53 4.58 0.53
C VAL A 15 2.03 3.27 1.14
N TYR A 16 3.30 3.21 1.54
CA TYR A 16 3.87 2.03 2.20
C TYR A 16 3.14 1.68 3.51
N ALA A 17 2.88 2.68 4.36
CA ALA A 17 2.16 2.49 5.63
C ALA A 17 0.73 1.96 5.41
N HIS A 18 0.00 2.55 4.46
CA HIS A 18 -1.37 2.13 4.15
C HIS A 18 -1.43 0.75 3.50
N VAL A 19 -0.50 0.43 2.60
CA VAL A 19 -0.40 -0.90 1.99
C VAL A 19 -0.07 -1.97 3.04
N LYS A 20 0.83 -1.68 3.98
CA LYS A 20 1.14 -2.59 5.11
C LYS A 20 -0.09 -2.85 5.97
N ASN A 21 -0.84 -1.81 6.30
CA ASN A 21 -2.08 -1.93 7.08
C ASN A 21 -3.15 -2.73 6.32
N LEU A 22 -3.27 -2.53 5.02
CA LEU A 22 -4.20 -3.29 4.17
C LEU A 22 -3.83 -4.78 4.13
N LYS A 23 -2.56 -5.11 3.90
CA LYS A 23 -2.08 -6.51 3.93
C LYS A 23 -2.37 -7.19 5.28
N LYS A 24 -2.19 -6.46 6.39
CA LYS A 24 -2.51 -6.96 7.73
C LYS A 24 -4.00 -7.34 7.85
N LYS A 25 -4.90 -6.42 7.49
CA LYS A 25 -6.35 -6.65 7.53
C LYS A 25 -6.81 -7.81 6.65
N LEU A 26 -6.23 -7.95 5.46
CA LEU A 26 -6.53 -9.06 4.55
C LEU A 26 -6.09 -10.41 5.12
N ASN A 27 -4.87 -10.47 5.68
CA ASN A 27 -4.35 -11.67 6.33
C ASN A 27 -5.18 -12.07 7.57
N GLU A 28 -5.63 -11.10 8.38
CA GLU A 28 -6.51 -11.36 9.54
C GLU A 28 -7.82 -12.06 9.14
N GLN A 29 -8.26 -11.90 7.90
CA GLN A 29 -9.49 -12.48 7.37
C GLN A 29 -9.23 -13.71 6.48
N ASN A 30 -8.02 -14.29 6.50
CA ASN A 30 -7.56 -15.38 5.62
C ASN A 30 -7.58 -15.07 4.12
N TYR A 31 -7.66 -13.78 3.73
CA TYR A 31 -7.49 -13.33 2.34
C TYR A 31 -6.02 -12.99 2.07
N GLY A 32 -5.11 -13.92 2.39
CA GLY A 32 -3.69 -13.75 2.09
C GLY A 32 -3.41 -13.80 0.58
N GLY A 33 -2.41 -13.06 0.12
CA GLY A 33 -1.88 -13.18 -1.25
C GLY A 33 -2.51 -12.29 -2.32
N TYR A 34 -3.61 -11.59 -2.03
CA TYR A 34 -4.29 -10.74 -3.03
C TYR A 34 -3.53 -9.46 -3.41
N LEU A 35 -2.56 -9.05 -2.59
CA LEU A 35 -1.77 -7.84 -2.84
C LEU A 35 -0.28 -8.17 -2.98
N LYS A 36 0.18 -8.19 -4.23
CA LYS A 36 1.56 -8.54 -4.61
C LYS A 36 2.41 -7.29 -4.73
N THR A 37 3.64 -7.36 -4.22
CA THR A 37 4.64 -6.32 -4.45
C THR A 37 5.34 -6.62 -5.77
N ILE A 38 5.30 -5.67 -6.72
CA ILE A 38 6.05 -5.69 -7.97
C ILE A 38 7.30 -4.82 -7.76
N TYR A 39 8.46 -5.47 -7.80
CA TYR A 39 9.74 -4.79 -7.61
C TYR A 39 9.94 -3.69 -8.67
N GLY A 40 10.24 -2.47 -8.23
CA GLY A 40 10.46 -1.32 -9.10
C GLY A 40 9.18 -0.68 -9.70
N THR A 41 7.98 -1.20 -9.40
CA THR A 41 6.72 -0.68 -9.96
C THR A 41 5.64 -0.41 -8.91
N GLY A 42 5.65 -1.11 -7.78
CA GLY A 42 4.71 -0.86 -6.67
C GLY A 42 3.90 -2.10 -6.29
N TYR A 43 2.57 -2.00 -6.31
CA TYR A 43 1.68 -3.06 -5.85
C TYR A 43 0.62 -3.40 -6.88
N LYS A 44 0.29 -4.68 -7.00
CA LYS A 44 -0.78 -5.18 -7.88
C LYS A 44 -1.76 -6.03 -7.09
N TRP A 45 -3.04 -5.81 -7.34
CA TRP A 45 -4.09 -6.72 -6.92
C TRP A 45 -4.08 -7.95 -7.82
N GLU A 46 -3.88 -9.13 -7.23
CA GLU A 46 -3.86 -10.42 -7.90
C GLU A 46 -4.98 -11.27 -7.31
N THR A 47 -6.05 -11.46 -8.06
CA THR A 47 -7.08 -12.45 -7.70
C THR A 47 -6.52 -13.84 -8.00
N ALA A 48 -6.74 -14.78 -7.09
CA ALA A 48 -6.49 -16.20 -7.37
C ALA A 48 -7.30 -16.68 -8.59
#